data_AF-A0A7K4JXW4-F1
#
_entry.id   AF-A0A7K4JXW4-F1
#
_cell.length_a   1.000
_cell.length_b   1.000
_cell.length_c   1.000
_cell.angle_alpha   90.00
_cell.angle_beta   90.00
_cell.angle_gamma   90.00
#
_symmetry.space_group_name_H-M   'P 1'
#
loop_
_entity.id
_entity.type
_entity.pdbx_description
1 polymer ?
#
loop_
_entity_poly.entity_id
_entity_poly.type
_entity_poly.pdbx_seq_one_letter_code
_entity_poly.pdbx_strand_id
1 'polypeptide(L)'
;QKLKKKIFHKPPKSPKSPYSCSTQLYPKKAAVWRSLQGAGSPYIESAALTNPRQLWLGTPKQGMNHSLKSDVDIGHLRSNFSSSTPEYLKEALGMKKPKHSRSSSNGYIPGTPDYKEKEDMYDEIIELKKIIQAQKNEGDRMKTKLRRLEEENNRKDKQIEQLLDTSRGSELARVLSEKKADNGLVISALKQKILKLEQQCREKGNALNHFQADVKTTDLEEMRIAMETYHEEVHRLQVLLAKSEKMRKKYVSEGRDTQKRLKALNAAVLRLSRNIKELQDENRSLKEDLDQVLSSYPTSNKTKNYDEWSKQRLVRRISELEKVSD
;
A
#
# COMPACT_ATOMS: atom_id res chain seq x y z
N GLN A 1 -27.80 -78.41 -14.87
CA GLN A 1 -28.42 -77.60 -13.78
C GLN A 1 -27.75 -76.23 -13.73
N LYS A 2 -28.50 -75.16 -13.98
CA LYS A 2 -28.08 -73.77 -13.66
C LYS A 2 -28.14 -73.59 -12.14
N LEU A 3 -27.19 -72.89 -11.52
CA LEU A 3 -27.43 -72.09 -10.30
C LEU A 3 -26.31 -71.04 -10.06
N LYS A 4 -26.69 -69.79 -10.36
CA LYS A 4 -26.35 -68.44 -9.87
C LYS A 4 -24.97 -68.07 -9.29
N LYS A 5 -24.42 -66.98 -9.87
CA LYS A 5 -23.30 -66.13 -9.42
C LYS A 5 -23.63 -65.35 -8.12
N LYS A 6 -22.65 -65.15 -7.25
CA LYS A 6 -22.64 -64.08 -6.20
C LYS A 6 -21.44 -63.15 -6.40
N ILE A 7 -21.72 -61.85 -6.42
CA ILE A 7 -20.80 -60.73 -6.60
C ILE A 7 -20.47 -60.18 -5.20
N PHE A 8 -19.19 -59.94 -4.89
CA PHE A 8 -18.76 -59.26 -3.67
C PHE A 8 -18.34 -57.82 -3.98
N HIS A 9 -19.18 -56.85 -3.60
CA HIS A 9 -18.84 -55.42 -3.59
C HIS A 9 -18.39 -55.00 -2.18
N LYS A 10 -17.35 -54.17 -2.09
CA LYS A 10 -16.91 -53.51 -0.85
C LYS A 10 -17.93 -52.43 -0.44
N PRO A 11 -18.19 -52.20 0.87
CA PRO A 11 -19.15 -51.20 1.32
C PRO A 11 -18.60 -49.76 1.23
N PRO A 12 -19.47 -48.74 1.13
CA PRO A 12 -19.08 -47.33 1.04
C PRO A 12 -18.63 -46.73 2.39
N LYS A 13 -17.84 -45.65 2.34
CA LYS A 13 -17.37 -44.89 3.52
C LYS A 13 -18.47 -43.94 4.03
N SER A 14 -18.73 -43.93 5.35
CA SER A 14 -19.72 -43.08 6.02
C SER A 14 -19.17 -41.66 6.35
N PRO A 15 -20.05 -40.67 6.62
CA PRO A 15 -19.67 -39.27 6.83
C PRO A 15 -19.22 -38.96 8.27
N LYS A 16 -18.36 -37.95 8.42
CA LYS A 16 -17.78 -37.45 9.68
C LYS A 16 -18.84 -36.86 10.63
N SER A 17 -18.74 -37.16 11.93
CA SER A 17 -19.64 -36.64 12.97
C SER A 17 -19.08 -35.38 13.68
N PRO A 18 -19.93 -34.57 14.34
CA PRO A 18 -19.73 -33.13 14.57
C PRO A 18 -19.34 -32.74 16.01
N TYR A 19 -18.71 -33.61 16.79
CA TYR A 19 -18.31 -33.27 18.17
C TYR A 19 -16.79 -33.14 18.29
N SER A 20 -16.29 -31.93 18.01
CA SER A 20 -14.93 -31.51 18.37
C SER A 20 -14.92 -30.01 18.65
N CYS A 21 -15.22 -29.66 19.90
CA CYS A 21 -15.03 -28.37 20.60
C CYS A 21 -15.08 -28.75 22.09
N SER A 22 -14.40 -28.18 23.08
CA SER A 22 -13.56 -27.00 23.28
C SER A 22 -13.26 -27.03 24.79
N THR A 23 -12.05 -26.71 25.28
CA THR A 23 -11.90 -26.03 26.59
C THR A 23 -10.58 -25.25 26.61
N GLN A 24 -10.71 -23.92 26.57
CA GLN A 24 -9.66 -22.93 26.82
C GLN A 24 -9.23 -22.96 28.29
N LEU A 25 -7.98 -22.56 28.61
CA LEU A 25 -7.65 -21.70 29.75
C LEU A 25 -6.25 -21.05 29.54
N TYR A 26 -6.21 -19.71 29.65
CA TYR A 26 -5.08 -18.77 29.50
C TYR A 26 -3.97 -18.93 30.58
N PRO A 27 -2.72 -18.40 30.40
CA PRO A 27 -2.35 -16.99 30.65
C PRO A 27 -1.34 -16.39 29.64
N LYS A 28 -1.58 -15.20 29.03
CA LYS A 28 -1.34 -13.80 29.47
C LYS A 28 0.11 -13.27 29.29
N LYS A 29 0.28 -12.49 28.20
CA LYS A 29 1.23 -11.36 27.93
C LYS A 29 2.73 -11.70 27.74
N ALA A 30 3.53 -11.02 26.90
CA ALA A 30 3.35 -10.04 25.81
C ALA A 30 4.74 -9.85 25.14
N ALA A 31 4.80 -9.59 23.83
CA ALA A 31 5.90 -8.82 23.23
C ALA A 31 5.37 -8.07 22.01
N VAL A 32 5.07 -6.80 22.25
CA VAL A 32 4.63 -5.81 21.28
C VAL A 32 5.86 -5.19 20.63
N TRP A 33 5.79 -5.07 19.31
CA TRP A 33 6.59 -4.21 18.46
C TRP A 33 6.98 -2.89 19.14
N ARG A 34 8.27 -2.58 19.20
CA ARG A 34 8.73 -1.23 19.52
C ARG A 34 9.79 -0.81 18.50
N SER A 35 9.39 0.13 17.65
CA SER A 35 10.29 1.00 16.89
C SER A 35 11.18 1.79 17.84
N LEU A 36 12.47 1.87 17.52
CA LEU A 36 13.38 2.86 18.09
C LEU A 36 13.90 3.72 16.94
N GLN A 37 13.41 4.95 16.89
CA GLN A 37 14.10 6.06 16.23
C GLN A 37 15.24 6.54 17.14
N GLY A 38 16.36 6.93 16.51
CA GLY A 38 17.19 8.04 16.97
C GLY A 38 18.55 7.68 17.56
N ALA A 39 19.57 7.59 16.70
CA ALA A 39 20.79 8.42 16.74
C ALA A 39 21.88 7.83 15.83
N GLY A 40 22.45 8.64 14.92
CA GLY A 40 23.73 8.36 14.25
C GLY A 40 23.66 8.11 12.74
N SER A 41 23.55 9.19 11.97
CA SER A 41 24.12 9.30 10.60
C SER A 41 25.67 9.31 10.71
N PRO A 42 26.50 9.01 9.69
CA PRO A 42 26.20 9.28 8.28
C PRO A 42 26.72 8.32 7.20
N TYR A 43 26.19 8.60 6.00
CA TYR A 43 26.80 8.36 4.69
C TYR A 43 26.76 6.92 4.16
N ILE A 44 25.83 6.64 3.25
CA ILE A 44 26.10 5.86 2.02
C ILE A 44 25.15 6.36 0.92
N GLU A 45 25.80 6.53 -0.22
CA GLU A 45 25.45 7.23 -1.44
C GLU A 45 24.33 6.54 -2.24
N SER A 46 23.52 7.34 -2.92
CA SER A 46 22.48 6.89 -3.86
C SER A 46 23.11 6.19 -5.07
N ALA A 47 22.91 4.87 -5.19
CA ALA A 47 23.15 4.15 -6.44
C ALA A 47 21.80 3.82 -7.11
N ALA A 48 21.71 4.27 -8.35
CA ALA A 48 20.57 4.29 -9.25
C ALA A 48 19.73 2.99 -9.31
N LEU A 49 18.43 3.19 -9.55
CA LEU A 49 17.50 2.17 -10.00
C LEU A 49 18.05 1.46 -11.25
N THR A 50 18.51 0.22 -11.10
CA THR A 50 18.78 -0.66 -12.25
C THR A 50 17.81 -1.83 -12.25
N ASN A 51 17.01 -1.86 -13.32
CA ASN A 51 15.99 -2.86 -13.63
C ASN A 51 16.59 -4.29 -13.73
N PRO A 52 15.93 -5.32 -13.17
CA PRO A 52 16.41 -6.71 -13.15
C PRO A 52 16.57 -7.38 -14.54
N ARG A 53 16.27 -6.68 -15.64
CA ARG A 53 16.44 -7.18 -17.02
C ARG A 53 17.84 -7.03 -17.60
N GLN A 54 18.76 -6.30 -16.96
CA GLN A 54 20.12 -6.07 -17.50
C GLN A 54 21.18 -7.07 -17.00
N LEU A 55 20.87 -7.94 -16.05
CA LEU A 55 21.82 -8.91 -15.47
C LEU A 55 22.03 -10.19 -16.31
N TRP A 56 21.28 -10.37 -17.40
CA TRP A 56 21.25 -11.63 -18.17
C TRP A 56 21.94 -11.58 -19.54
N LEU A 57 22.65 -10.49 -19.86
CA LEU A 57 23.41 -10.38 -21.11
C LEU A 57 24.90 -10.66 -20.86
N GLY A 58 25.21 -11.95 -20.65
CA GLY A 58 26.58 -12.46 -20.71
C GLY A 58 27.07 -12.51 -22.16
N THR A 59 28.13 -11.78 -22.44
CA THR A 59 28.86 -11.74 -23.73
C THR A 59 29.73 -13.00 -23.88
N PRO A 60 29.69 -13.75 -24.99
CA PRO A 60 30.67 -14.81 -25.22
C PRO A 60 31.93 -14.19 -25.84
N LYS A 61 33.01 -14.03 -25.06
CA LYS A 61 34.34 -13.72 -25.60
C LYS A 61 34.96 -14.99 -26.18
N GLN A 62 34.98 -15.01 -27.50
CA GLN A 62 35.81 -15.82 -28.37
C GLN A 62 37.30 -15.56 -28.10
N GLY A 63 38.06 -16.62 -27.79
CA GLY A 63 39.52 -16.62 -27.70
C GLY A 63 40.03 -17.95 -28.25
N MET A 64 40.42 -18.00 -29.52
CA MET A 64 41.81 -17.93 -30.01
C MET A 64 42.70 -19.08 -29.52
N ASN A 65 42.58 -20.18 -30.27
CA ASN A 65 43.60 -21.13 -30.71
C ASN A 65 44.98 -21.00 -30.05
N HIS A 66 45.36 -22.03 -29.29
CA HIS A 66 46.75 -22.30 -28.93
C HIS A 66 47.51 -22.75 -30.19
N SER A 67 48.43 -21.90 -30.62
CA SER A 67 49.41 -22.18 -31.67
C SER A 67 50.33 -23.32 -31.22
N LEU A 68 50.32 -24.43 -31.96
CA LEU A 68 51.30 -25.50 -31.88
C LEU A 68 52.65 -24.95 -32.35
N LYS A 69 53.56 -24.70 -31.40
CA LYS A 69 54.98 -24.51 -31.72
C LYS A 69 55.58 -25.89 -32.00
N SER A 70 55.75 -26.22 -33.29
CA SER A 70 56.70 -27.25 -33.72
C SER A 70 58.05 -26.58 -33.96
N ASP A 71 58.95 -26.75 -33.01
CA ASP A 71 60.37 -26.42 -33.16
C ASP A 71 61.01 -27.56 -33.97
N VAL A 72 61.00 -27.41 -35.29
CA VAL A 72 61.79 -28.29 -36.18
C VAL A 72 63.08 -27.55 -36.45
N ASP A 73 64.08 -27.90 -35.65
CA ASP A 73 65.47 -27.51 -35.81
C ASP A 73 65.97 -27.98 -37.19
N ILE A 74 65.86 -27.08 -38.18
CA ILE A 74 66.50 -27.17 -39.50
C ILE A 74 67.97 -26.75 -39.32
N GLY A 75 68.67 -27.45 -38.44
CA GLY A 75 70.09 -27.31 -38.19
C GLY A 75 70.79 -28.56 -38.69
N HIS A 76 71.64 -28.41 -39.72
CA HIS A 76 72.45 -29.46 -40.39
C HIS A 76 71.90 -30.07 -41.69
N LEU A 77 71.26 -29.26 -42.54
CA LEU A 77 71.47 -29.41 -43.98
C LEU A 77 72.76 -28.66 -44.36
N ARG A 78 73.91 -29.13 -43.86
CA ARG A 78 75.19 -28.80 -44.50
C ARG A 78 75.21 -29.58 -45.80
N SER A 79 74.63 -28.94 -46.81
CA SER A 79 74.76 -29.21 -48.23
C SER A 79 76.19 -29.63 -48.55
N ASN A 80 76.46 -30.93 -48.54
CA ASN A 80 77.39 -31.49 -49.50
C ASN A 80 76.64 -31.40 -50.81
N PHE A 81 76.93 -30.36 -51.59
CA PHE A 81 76.42 -30.20 -52.94
C PHE A 81 76.41 -31.56 -53.62
N SER A 82 75.20 -32.01 -53.98
CA SER A 82 74.94 -33.19 -54.79
C SER A 82 75.66 -33.02 -56.13
N SER A 83 76.93 -33.38 -56.15
CA SER A 83 77.51 -33.91 -57.36
C SER A 83 76.78 -35.23 -57.61
N SER A 84 76.18 -35.32 -58.80
CA SER A 84 75.48 -36.50 -59.33
C SER A 84 76.32 -37.79 -59.29
N THR A 85 77.62 -37.68 -59.02
CA THR A 85 78.56 -38.77 -58.98
C THR A 85 78.83 -39.11 -57.50
N PRO A 86 78.43 -40.29 -57.01
CA PRO A 86 78.79 -40.81 -55.70
C PRO A 86 80.26 -40.59 -55.33
N GLU A 87 80.54 -40.38 -54.04
CA GLU A 87 81.89 -40.02 -53.56
C GLU A 87 82.97 -41.03 -54.00
N TYR A 88 82.64 -42.33 -53.97
CA TYR A 88 83.51 -43.41 -54.45
C TYR A 88 83.79 -43.35 -55.96
N LEU A 89 82.83 -42.88 -56.77
CA LEU A 89 83.02 -42.74 -58.22
C LEU A 89 83.87 -41.52 -58.57
N LYS A 90 83.79 -40.43 -57.81
CA LYS A 90 84.66 -39.26 -58.02
C LYS A 90 86.13 -39.59 -57.82
N GLU A 91 86.42 -40.46 -56.86
CA GLU A 91 87.78 -40.92 -56.55
C GLU A 91 88.30 -41.87 -57.64
N ALA A 92 87.47 -42.83 -58.08
CA ALA A 92 87.82 -43.76 -59.16
C ALA A 92 88.09 -43.05 -60.50
N LEU A 93 87.36 -41.98 -60.80
CA LEU A 93 87.54 -41.20 -62.03
C LEU A 93 88.67 -40.16 -61.94
N GLY A 94 89.43 -40.12 -60.83
CA GLY A 94 90.51 -39.14 -60.62
C GLY A 94 90.02 -37.69 -60.49
N MET A 95 88.70 -37.48 -60.33
CA MET A 95 88.08 -36.16 -60.21
C MET A 95 88.31 -35.52 -58.84
N LYS A 96 88.71 -36.31 -57.83
CA LYS A 96 88.95 -35.85 -56.47
C LYS A 96 90.08 -36.64 -55.82
N LYS A 97 90.99 -35.95 -55.11
CA LYS A 97 92.04 -36.61 -54.32
C LYS A 97 91.47 -37.28 -53.06
N PRO A 98 91.94 -38.48 -52.71
CA PRO A 98 91.58 -39.17 -51.47
C PRO A 98 91.89 -38.32 -50.23
N LYS A 99 91.04 -38.38 -49.21
CA LYS A 99 91.23 -37.61 -47.96
C LYS A 99 92.04 -38.34 -46.89
N HIS A 100 92.38 -39.61 -47.11
CA HIS A 100 92.94 -40.52 -46.10
C HIS A 100 94.43 -40.82 -46.30
N SER A 101 95.14 -40.17 -47.22
CA SER A 101 96.55 -40.47 -47.49
C SER A 101 97.46 -40.08 -46.32
N ARG A 102 97.73 -41.04 -45.42
CA ARG A 102 98.71 -40.92 -44.33
C ARG A 102 100.11 -41.26 -44.86
N SER A 103 100.85 -40.21 -45.19
CA SER A 103 102.32 -40.18 -45.35
C SER A 103 102.97 -40.48 -46.71
N SER A 104 103.67 -39.43 -47.15
CA SER A 104 105.02 -39.32 -47.73
C SER A 104 105.62 -40.46 -48.58
N SER A 105 105.99 -40.08 -49.80
CA SER A 105 107.08 -40.65 -50.63
C SER A 105 106.74 -41.65 -51.75
N ASN A 106 105.50 -41.77 -52.22
CA ASN A 106 105.28 -42.29 -53.57
C ASN A 106 104.02 -41.69 -54.22
N GLY A 107 104.14 -41.28 -55.49
CA GLY A 107 103.14 -40.44 -56.18
C GLY A 107 101.77 -41.10 -56.34
N TYR A 108 100.71 -40.35 -56.03
CA TYR A 108 99.32 -40.69 -56.34
C TYR A 108 99.12 -40.78 -57.86
N ILE A 109 98.66 -41.93 -58.37
CA ILE A 109 98.33 -42.16 -59.78
C ILE A 109 96.82 -41.97 -59.99
N PRO A 110 96.38 -40.94 -60.74
CA PRO A 110 94.98 -40.74 -61.06
C PRO A 110 94.38 -41.96 -61.78
N GLY A 111 93.18 -42.38 -61.36
CA GLY A 111 92.49 -43.56 -61.92
C GLY A 111 92.76 -44.89 -61.20
N THR A 112 93.66 -44.90 -60.21
CA THR A 112 93.82 -46.05 -59.31
C THR A 112 93.01 -45.77 -58.04
N PRO A 113 92.04 -46.64 -57.66
CA PRO A 113 91.30 -46.46 -56.43
C PRO A 113 92.25 -46.45 -55.23
N ASP A 114 92.26 -45.35 -54.47
CA ASP A 114 92.95 -45.30 -53.19
C ASP A 114 92.07 -46.02 -52.16
N TYR A 115 92.29 -47.33 -52.04
CA TYR A 115 91.60 -48.10 -51.03
C TYR A 115 92.04 -47.60 -49.66
N LYS A 116 91.07 -47.31 -48.79
CA LYS A 116 91.34 -47.01 -47.38
C LYS A 116 92.20 -48.12 -46.76
N GLU A 117 93.03 -47.76 -45.80
CA GLU A 117 93.78 -48.73 -45.01
C GLU A 117 92.80 -49.75 -44.40
N LYS A 118 93.25 -51.00 -44.18
CA LYS A 118 92.35 -52.08 -43.76
C LYS A 118 91.64 -51.73 -42.45
N GLU A 119 92.34 -51.06 -41.54
CA GLU A 119 91.88 -50.57 -40.25
C GLU A 119 90.73 -49.56 -40.42
N ASP A 120 90.92 -48.54 -41.26
CA ASP A 120 89.89 -47.52 -41.56
C ASP A 120 88.64 -48.14 -42.21
N MET A 121 88.81 -49.17 -43.05
CA MET A 121 87.69 -49.90 -43.64
C MET A 121 86.86 -50.64 -42.58
N TYR A 122 87.51 -51.26 -41.59
CA TYR A 122 86.81 -51.95 -40.51
C TYR A 122 86.03 -50.97 -39.63
N ASP A 123 86.61 -49.81 -39.30
CA ASP A 123 85.94 -48.77 -38.50
C ASP A 123 84.71 -48.22 -39.21
N GLU A 124 84.78 -47.96 -40.51
CA GLU A 124 83.64 -47.53 -41.31
C GLU A 124 82.55 -48.61 -41.38
N ILE A 125 82.92 -49.89 -41.54
CA ILE A 125 81.95 -50.99 -41.50
C ILE A 125 81.24 -51.03 -40.13
N ILE A 126 81.96 -50.80 -39.04
CA ILE A 126 81.38 -50.75 -37.69
C ILE A 126 80.45 -49.54 -37.56
N GLU A 127 80.85 -48.37 -38.03
CA GLU A 127 80.02 -47.16 -38.01
C GLU A 127 78.75 -47.33 -38.85
N LEU A 128 78.86 -47.83 -40.07
CA LEU A 128 77.73 -48.11 -40.95
C LEU A 128 76.77 -49.11 -40.32
N LYS A 129 77.28 -50.17 -39.67
CA LYS A 129 76.43 -51.11 -38.91
C LYS A 129 75.70 -50.41 -37.78
N LYS A 130 76.36 -49.52 -37.03
CA LYS A 130 75.73 -48.71 -35.98
C LYS A 130 74.63 -47.80 -36.55
N ILE A 131 74.88 -47.13 -37.68
CA ILE A 131 73.91 -46.26 -38.35
C ILE A 131 72.71 -47.07 -38.84
N ILE A 132 72.93 -48.21 -39.50
CA ILE A 132 71.85 -49.10 -39.96
C ILE A 132 71.00 -49.56 -38.78
N GLN A 133 71.63 -49.96 -37.68
CA GLN A 133 70.90 -50.39 -36.49
C GLN A 133 70.12 -49.23 -35.85
N ALA A 134 70.70 -48.03 -35.79
CA ALA A 134 70.03 -46.84 -35.28
C ALA A 134 68.82 -46.46 -36.15
N GLN A 135 68.96 -46.49 -37.48
CA GLN A 135 67.87 -46.25 -38.43
C GLN A 135 66.76 -47.30 -38.30
N LYS A 136 67.11 -48.58 -38.10
CA LYS A 136 66.14 -49.64 -37.85
C LYS A 136 65.34 -49.38 -36.57
N ASN A 137 66.03 -49.07 -35.47
CA ASN A 137 65.39 -48.74 -34.20
C ASN A 137 64.47 -47.51 -34.33
N GLU A 138 64.89 -46.50 -35.10
CA GLU A 138 64.08 -45.31 -35.39
C GLU A 138 62.85 -45.63 -36.24
N GLY A 139 62.99 -46.53 -37.22
CA GLY A 139 61.86 -47.06 -38.00
C GLY A 139 60.82 -47.76 -37.12
N ASP A 140 61.26 -48.61 -36.18
CA ASP A 140 60.37 -49.31 -35.24
C ASP A 140 59.66 -48.33 -34.28
N ARG A 141 60.36 -47.28 -33.85
CA ARG A 141 59.79 -46.18 -33.04
C ARG A 141 58.69 -45.45 -33.82
N MET A 142 58.96 -45.07 -35.07
CA MET A 142 58.02 -44.36 -35.93
C MET A 142 56.80 -45.21 -36.28
N LYS A 143 56.99 -46.50 -36.56
CA LYS A 143 55.90 -47.46 -36.79
C LYS A 143 54.92 -47.52 -35.62
N THR A 144 55.45 -47.54 -34.40
CA THR A 144 54.62 -47.55 -33.19
C THR A 144 53.88 -46.22 -32.99
N LYS A 145 54.52 -45.08 -33.28
CA LYS A 145 53.88 -43.76 -33.19
C LYS A 145 52.73 -43.62 -34.19
N LEU A 146 52.92 -44.08 -35.43
CA LEU A 146 51.89 -44.08 -36.47
C LEU A 146 50.66 -44.88 -36.04
N ARG A 147 50.86 -46.12 -35.58
CA ARG A 147 49.76 -46.97 -35.11
C ARG A 147 48.92 -46.29 -34.02
N ARG A 148 49.55 -45.64 -33.03
CA ARG A 148 48.81 -44.94 -31.96
C ARG A 148 47.98 -43.78 -32.49
N LEU A 149 48.54 -42.99 -33.40
CA LEU A 149 47.83 -41.86 -34.01
C LEU A 149 46.66 -42.33 -34.88
N GLU A 150 46.83 -43.40 -35.66
CA GLU A 150 45.75 -44.01 -36.44
C GLU A 150 44.61 -44.50 -35.54
N GLU A 151 44.91 -45.14 -34.41
CA GLU A 151 43.89 -45.57 -33.45
C GLU A 151 43.17 -44.38 -32.79
N GLU A 152 43.87 -43.28 -32.48
CA GLU A 152 43.25 -42.05 -31.97
C GLU A 152 42.35 -41.39 -33.02
N ASN A 153 42.82 -41.30 -34.27
CA ASN A 153 42.07 -40.70 -35.37
C ASN A 153 40.77 -41.47 -35.62
N ASN A 154 40.85 -42.80 -35.67
CA ASN A 154 39.67 -43.67 -35.77
C ASN A 154 38.66 -43.48 -34.64
N ARG A 155 39.10 -43.12 -33.41
CA ARG A 155 38.17 -42.79 -32.32
C ARG A 155 37.49 -41.44 -32.53
N LYS A 156 38.23 -40.43 -33.01
CA LYS A 156 37.68 -39.10 -33.31
C LYS A 156 36.72 -39.15 -34.49
N ASP A 157 37.04 -39.91 -35.54
CA ASP A 157 36.16 -40.08 -36.70
C ASP A 157 34.80 -40.66 -36.31
N LYS A 158 34.79 -41.68 -35.43
CA LYS A 158 33.53 -42.22 -34.87
C LYS A 158 32.73 -41.20 -34.05
N GLN A 159 33.40 -40.31 -33.32
CA GLN A 159 32.70 -39.24 -32.58
C GLN A 159 32.10 -38.21 -33.52
N ILE A 160 32.82 -37.86 -34.60
CA ILE A 160 32.34 -36.97 -35.64
C ILE A 160 31.11 -37.57 -36.32
N GLU A 161 31.16 -38.85 -36.71
CA GLU A 161 29.99 -39.56 -37.26
C GLU A 161 28.77 -39.50 -36.34
N GLN A 162 28.94 -39.72 -35.03
CA GLN A 162 27.84 -39.65 -34.05
C GLN A 162 27.22 -38.25 -33.91
N LEU A 163 28.02 -37.20 -34.04
CA LEU A 163 27.53 -35.81 -33.97
C LEU A 163 26.88 -35.36 -35.27
N LEU A 164 27.34 -35.90 -36.40
CA LEU A 164 26.79 -35.63 -37.73
C LEU A 164 25.57 -36.51 -38.06
N ASP A 165 25.28 -37.53 -37.25
CA ASP A 165 24.10 -38.37 -37.41
C ASP A 165 22.82 -37.54 -37.29
N THR A 166 22.24 -37.28 -38.47
CA THR A 166 21.09 -36.41 -38.67
C THR A 166 19.82 -36.99 -38.02
N SER A 167 19.77 -38.32 -37.82
CA SER A 167 18.63 -38.99 -37.17
C SER A 167 18.46 -38.53 -35.71
N ARG A 168 19.56 -38.46 -34.96
CA ARG A 168 19.57 -38.07 -33.55
C ARG A 168 19.35 -36.56 -33.36
N GLY A 169 19.89 -35.74 -34.26
CA GLY A 169 19.63 -34.29 -34.28
C GLY A 169 18.18 -33.96 -34.61
N SER A 170 17.55 -34.72 -35.52
CA SER A 170 16.16 -34.54 -35.92
C SER A 170 15.17 -34.81 -34.79
N GLU A 171 15.37 -35.88 -34.00
CA GLU A 171 14.50 -36.17 -32.85
C GLU A 171 14.56 -35.09 -31.77
N LEU A 172 15.77 -34.61 -31.44
CA LEU A 172 15.97 -33.53 -30.47
C LEU A 172 15.32 -32.22 -30.94
N ALA A 173 15.48 -31.89 -32.23
CA ALA A 173 14.83 -30.72 -32.83
C ALA A 173 13.29 -30.83 -32.77
N ARG A 174 12.73 -32.02 -33.04
CA ARG A 174 11.29 -32.27 -32.99
C ARG A 174 10.73 -32.09 -31.58
N VAL A 175 11.35 -32.69 -30.57
CA VAL A 175 10.94 -32.58 -29.15
C VAL A 175 11.03 -31.14 -28.64
N LEU A 176 12.09 -30.41 -29.02
CA LEU A 176 12.24 -29.00 -28.67
C LEU A 176 11.17 -28.12 -29.32
N SER A 177 10.82 -28.39 -30.58
CA SER A 177 9.77 -27.65 -31.29
C SER A 177 8.39 -27.88 -30.68
N GLU A 178 8.06 -29.13 -30.33
CA GLU A 178 6.80 -29.52 -29.70
C GLU A 178 6.64 -28.82 -28.33
N LYS A 179 7.68 -28.89 -27.48
CA LYS A 179 7.71 -28.18 -26.19
C LYS A 179 7.60 -26.66 -26.34
N LYS A 180 8.19 -26.08 -27.38
CA LYS A 180 8.12 -24.64 -27.66
C LYS A 180 6.70 -24.20 -28.05
N ALA A 181 5.98 -25.01 -28.81
CA ALA A 181 4.60 -24.75 -29.18
C ALA A 181 3.67 -24.77 -27.96
N ASP A 182 3.78 -25.80 -27.11
CA ASP A 182 2.98 -25.92 -25.88
C ASP A 182 3.23 -24.75 -24.92
N ASN A 183 4.50 -24.40 -24.70
CA ASN A 183 4.88 -23.25 -23.90
C ASN A 183 4.33 -21.94 -24.47
N GLY A 184 4.31 -21.79 -25.80
CA GLY A 184 3.74 -20.64 -26.48
C GLY A 184 2.25 -20.47 -26.21
N LEU A 185 1.48 -21.57 -26.25
CA LEU A 185 0.06 -21.58 -25.90
C LEU A 185 -0.16 -21.18 -24.44
N VAL A 186 0.58 -21.76 -23.50
CA VAL A 186 0.48 -21.40 -22.07
C VAL A 186 0.80 -19.92 -21.84
N ILE A 187 1.87 -19.41 -22.44
CA ILE A 187 2.25 -17.99 -22.34
C ILE A 187 1.14 -17.10 -22.91
N SER A 188 0.54 -17.47 -24.05
CA SER A 188 -0.57 -16.70 -24.64
C SER A 188 -1.80 -16.67 -23.73
N ALA A 189 -2.18 -17.80 -23.12
CA ALA A 189 -3.29 -17.90 -22.19
C ALA A 189 -3.04 -17.06 -20.92
N LEU A 190 -1.81 -17.10 -20.38
CA LEU A 190 -1.41 -16.29 -19.24
C LEU A 190 -1.44 -14.79 -19.57
N LYS A 191 -0.95 -14.37 -20.74
CA LYS A 191 -1.05 -12.97 -21.18
C LYS A 191 -2.51 -12.49 -21.25
N GLN A 192 -3.40 -13.31 -21.81
CA GLN A 192 -4.83 -13.01 -21.87
C GLN A 192 -5.47 -12.92 -20.47
N LYS A 193 -5.07 -13.81 -19.55
CA LYS A 193 -5.52 -13.79 -18.14
C LYS A 193 -5.06 -12.50 -17.45
N ILE A 194 -3.79 -12.11 -17.60
CA ILE A 194 -3.24 -10.88 -17.03
C ILE A 194 -3.99 -9.66 -17.55
N LEU A 195 -4.20 -9.55 -18.86
CA LEU A 195 -4.92 -8.43 -19.47
C LEU A 195 -6.35 -8.28 -18.90
N LYS A 196 -7.07 -9.40 -18.71
CA LYS A 196 -8.40 -9.39 -18.10
C LYS A 196 -8.37 -8.96 -16.62
N LEU A 197 -7.38 -9.44 -15.87
CA LEU A 197 -7.23 -9.06 -14.46
C LEU A 197 -6.86 -7.58 -14.30
N GLU A 198 -5.95 -7.06 -15.14
CA GLU A 198 -5.62 -5.64 -15.17
C GLU A 198 -6.83 -4.78 -15.49
N GLN A 199 -7.67 -5.21 -16.43
CA GLN A 199 -8.91 -4.52 -16.76
C GLN A 199 -9.89 -4.50 -15.58
N GLN A 200 -10.10 -5.64 -14.90
CA GLN A 200 -10.92 -5.69 -13.68
C GLN A 200 -10.36 -4.81 -12.56
N CYS A 201 -9.03 -4.77 -12.39
CA CYS A 201 -8.41 -3.90 -11.40
C CYS A 201 -8.64 -2.42 -11.72
N ARG A 202 -8.53 -2.02 -12.99
CA ARG A 202 -8.86 -0.65 -13.42
C ARG A 202 -10.33 -0.32 -13.17
N GLU A 203 -11.25 -1.18 -13.58
CA GLU A 203 -12.70 -0.97 -13.39
C GLU A 203 -13.07 -0.86 -11.91
N LYS A 204 -12.55 -1.76 -11.06
CA LYS A 204 -12.77 -1.70 -9.61
C LYS A 204 -12.13 -0.46 -8.98
N GLY A 205 -10.96 -0.05 -9.45
CA GLY A 205 -10.32 1.20 -9.03
C GLY A 205 -11.17 2.42 -9.38
N ASN A 206 -11.71 2.47 -10.60
CA ASN A 206 -12.61 3.54 -11.04
C ASN A 206 -13.90 3.58 -10.22
N ALA A 207 -14.51 2.42 -9.96
CA ALA A 207 -15.70 2.32 -9.10
C ALA A 207 -15.41 2.81 -7.66
N LEU A 208 -14.25 2.45 -7.10
CA LEU A 208 -13.84 2.92 -5.78
C LEU A 208 -13.65 4.43 -5.74
N ASN A 209 -13.04 5.02 -6.76
CA ASN A 209 -12.92 6.48 -6.88
C ASN A 209 -14.29 7.16 -6.96
N HIS A 210 -15.23 6.57 -7.71
CA HIS A 210 -16.61 7.07 -7.79
C HIS A 210 -17.29 7.02 -6.43
N PHE A 211 -17.26 5.87 -5.74
CA PHE A 211 -17.85 5.75 -4.40
C PHE A 211 -17.19 6.70 -3.39
N GLN A 212 -15.89 6.92 -3.49
CA GLN A 212 -15.20 7.89 -2.63
C GLN A 212 -15.68 9.33 -2.90
N ALA A 213 -15.93 9.68 -4.17
CA ALA A 213 -16.51 10.97 -4.53
C ALA A 213 -17.95 11.11 -4.03
N ASP A 214 -18.76 10.04 -4.15
CA ASP A 214 -20.14 10.03 -3.68
C ASP A 214 -20.20 10.20 -2.16
N VAL A 215 -19.40 9.46 -1.40
CA VAL A 215 -19.34 9.61 0.07
C VAL A 215 -18.99 11.04 0.46
N LYS A 216 -17.96 11.64 -0.14
CA LYS A 216 -17.60 13.04 0.13
C LYS A 216 -18.74 14.00 -0.20
N THR A 217 -19.45 13.74 -1.30
CA THR A 217 -20.58 14.58 -1.73
C THR A 217 -21.75 14.44 -0.76
N THR A 218 -22.07 13.22 -0.33
CA THR A 218 -23.11 12.93 0.66
C THR A 218 -22.79 13.55 2.02
N ASP A 219 -21.56 13.42 2.53
CA ASP A 219 -21.15 14.02 3.82
C ASP A 219 -21.31 15.55 3.80
N LEU A 220 -20.96 16.19 2.68
CA LEU A 220 -21.13 17.64 2.51
C LEU A 220 -22.61 18.04 2.46
N GLU A 221 -23.44 17.24 1.79
CA GLU A 221 -24.88 17.49 1.69
C GLU A 221 -25.59 17.27 3.03
N GLU A 222 -25.23 16.22 3.78
CA GLU A 222 -25.74 15.99 5.14
C GLU A 222 -25.39 17.16 6.07
N MET A 223 -24.15 17.66 5.99
CA MET A 223 -23.74 18.84 6.76
C MET A 223 -24.50 20.10 6.34
N ARG A 224 -24.76 20.27 5.04
CA ARG A 224 -25.56 21.39 4.50
C ARG A 224 -26.99 21.35 5.06
N ILE A 225 -27.64 20.20 5.02
CA ILE A 225 -29.00 20.00 5.55
C ILE A 225 -29.04 20.25 7.06
N ALA A 226 -28.05 19.73 7.81
CA ALA A 226 -27.95 19.96 9.25
C ALA A 226 -27.81 21.45 9.58
N MET A 227 -26.94 22.17 8.86
CA MET A 227 -26.75 23.61 9.02
C MET A 227 -28.03 24.39 8.71
N GLU A 228 -28.73 24.06 7.63
CA GLU A 228 -30.02 24.66 7.25
C GLU A 228 -31.07 24.44 8.35
N THR A 229 -31.18 23.20 8.86
CA THR A 229 -32.09 22.85 9.96
C THR A 229 -31.79 23.63 11.24
N TYR A 230 -30.52 23.75 11.63
CA TYR A 230 -30.15 24.53 12.82
C TYR A 230 -30.40 26.02 12.62
N HIS A 231 -30.17 26.55 11.41
CA HIS A 231 -30.44 27.95 11.10
C HIS A 231 -31.94 28.27 11.22
N GLU A 232 -32.79 27.42 10.65
CA GLU A 232 -34.24 27.55 10.75
C GLU A 232 -34.72 27.48 12.21
N GLU A 233 -34.19 26.56 13.01
CA GLU A 233 -34.54 26.42 14.42
C GLU A 233 -34.08 27.63 15.25
N VAL A 234 -32.86 28.13 15.01
CA VAL A 234 -32.37 29.37 15.63
C VAL A 234 -33.28 30.54 15.26
N HIS A 235 -33.69 30.66 14.01
CA HIS A 235 -34.61 31.71 13.58
C HIS A 235 -35.97 31.59 14.26
N ARG A 236 -36.53 30.37 14.32
CA ARG A 236 -37.80 30.08 15.03
C ARG A 236 -37.71 30.46 16.51
N LEU A 237 -36.61 30.11 17.18
CA LEU A 237 -36.36 30.46 18.57
C LEU A 237 -36.21 31.97 18.78
N GLN A 238 -35.53 32.68 17.87
CA GLN A 238 -35.44 34.15 17.90
C GLN A 238 -36.83 34.80 17.80
N VAL A 239 -37.69 34.32 16.91
CA VAL A 239 -39.07 34.81 16.77
C VAL A 239 -39.88 34.57 18.05
N LEU A 240 -39.77 33.36 18.64
CA LEU A 240 -40.42 33.06 19.91
C LEU A 240 -39.91 33.93 21.05
N LEU A 241 -38.59 34.14 21.13
CA LEU A 241 -37.98 35.00 22.13
C LEU A 241 -38.48 36.44 22.00
N ALA A 242 -38.47 37.00 20.79
CA ALA A 242 -39.02 38.33 20.52
C ALA A 242 -40.52 38.44 20.88
N LYS A 243 -41.31 37.39 20.61
CA LYS A 243 -42.73 37.32 21.01
C LYS A 243 -42.88 37.29 22.54
N SER A 244 -42.05 36.51 23.22
CA SER A 244 -42.05 36.39 24.68
C SER A 244 -41.64 37.70 25.36
N GLU A 245 -40.67 38.42 24.81
CA GLU A 245 -40.23 39.73 25.31
C GLU A 245 -41.31 40.79 25.14
N LYS A 246 -41.98 40.83 23.97
CA LYS A 246 -43.14 41.70 23.74
C LYS A 246 -44.25 41.42 24.74
N MET A 247 -44.55 40.14 24.98
CA MET A 247 -45.56 39.71 25.94
C MET A 247 -45.17 40.10 27.38
N ARG A 248 -43.92 39.89 27.79
CA ARG A 248 -43.39 40.31 29.10
C ARG A 248 -43.52 41.82 29.30
N LYS A 249 -43.13 42.62 28.29
CA LYS A 249 -43.27 44.09 28.34
C LYS A 249 -44.74 44.52 28.47
N LYS A 250 -45.67 43.85 27.77
CA LYS A 250 -47.10 44.12 27.87
C LYS A 250 -47.61 43.91 29.30
N TYR A 251 -47.31 42.77 29.92
CA TYR A 251 -47.73 42.48 31.30
C TYR A 251 -47.12 43.44 32.32
N VAL A 252 -45.84 43.82 32.17
CA VAL A 252 -45.20 44.81 33.04
C VAL A 252 -45.83 46.21 32.88
N SER A 253 -46.23 46.58 31.66
CA SER A 253 -46.94 47.84 31.43
C SER A 253 -48.33 47.83 32.05
N GLU A 254 -49.11 46.77 31.81
CA GLU A 254 -50.46 46.61 32.32
C GLU A 254 -50.49 46.53 33.85
N GLY A 255 -49.54 45.81 34.47
CA GLY A 255 -49.35 45.77 35.92
C GLY A 255 -49.02 47.15 36.52
N ARG A 256 -48.21 47.97 35.83
CA ARG A 256 -47.95 49.35 36.28
C ARG A 256 -49.18 50.23 36.20
N ASP A 257 -49.99 50.08 35.15
CA ASP A 257 -51.20 50.89 34.99
C ASP A 257 -52.32 50.47 35.95
N THR A 258 -52.50 49.17 36.21
CA THR A 258 -53.41 48.70 37.27
C THR A 258 -52.94 49.17 38.64
N GLN A 259 -51.63 49.11 38.93
CA GLN A 259 -51.09 49.62 40.18
C GLN A 259 -51.28 51.14 40.35
N LYS A 260 -51.15 51.95 39.28
CA LYS A 260 -51.46 53.38 39.30
C LYS A 260 -52.94 53.62 39.63
N ARG A 261 -53.86 52.87 38.99
CA ARG A 261 -55.30 52.96 39.26
C ARG A 261 -55.64 52.59 40.70
N LEU A 262 -55.04 51.53 41.23
CA LEU A 262 -55.22 51.13 42.64
C LEU A 262 -54.72 52.21 43.61
N LYS A 263 -53.57 52.83 43.34
CA LYS A 263 -53.06 53.95 44.16
C LYS A 263 -54.00 55.15 44.12
N ALA A 264 -54.52 55.53 42.95
CA ALA A 264 -55.46 56.63 42.80
C ALA A 264 -56.79 56.34 43.54
N LEU A 265 -57.30 55.11 43.43
CA LEU A 265 -58.49 54.68 44.15
C LEU A 265 -58.27 54.76 45.67
N ASN A 266 -57.14 54.25 46.17
CA ASN A 266 -56.82 54.30 47.59
C ASN A 266 -56.71 55.75 48.11
N ALA A 267 -56.09 56.64 47.33
CA ALA A 267 -56.05 58.07 47.66
C ALA A 267 -57.46 58.70 47.70
N ALA A 268 -58.35 58.32 46.76
CA ALA A 268 -59.73 58.77 46.77
C ALA A 268 -60.51 58.26 47.99
N VAL A 269 -60.32 56.99 48.37
CA VAL A 269 -60.90 56.41 49.59
C VAL A 269 -60.47 57.18 50.82
N LEU A 270 -59.17 57.44 50.99
CA LEU A 270 -58.66 58.21 52.14
C LEU A 270 -59.22 59.63 52.19
N ARG A 271 -59.36 60.29 51.03
CA ARG A 271 -59.98 61.62 50.95
C ARG A 271 -61.45 61.57 51.34
N LEU A 272 -62.21 60.61 50.82
CA LEU A 272 -63.62 60.45 51.18
C LEU A 272 -63.78 60.10 52.66
N SER A 273 -62.92 59.24 53.23
CA SER A 273 -62.92 58.95 54.67
C SER A 273 -62.66 60.19 55.51
N ARG A 274 -61.74 61.07 55.08
CA ARG A 274 -61.51 62.36 55.75
C ARG A 274 -62.74 63.25 55.67
N ASN A 275 -63.32 63.41 54.49
CA ASN A 275 -64.54 64.21 54.30
C ASN A 275 -65.71 63.66 55.13
N ILE A 276 -65.89 62.34 55.22
CA ILE A 276 -66.92 61.73 56.06
C ILE A 276 -66.67 62.07 57.53
N LYS A 277 -65.42 62.01 58.00
CA LYS A 277 -65.06 62.38 59.36
C LYS A 277 -65.34 63.87 59.63
N GLU A 278 -64.91 64.75 58.72
CA GLU A 278 -65.17 66.20 58.80
C GLU A 278 -66.68 66.49 58.85
N LEU A 279 -67.48 65.85 57.97
CA LEU A 279 -68.94 65.96 57.99
C LEU A 279 -69.58 65.39 59.25
N GLN A 280 -69.01 64.34 59.84
CA GLN A 280 -69.45 63.78 61.12
C GLN A 280 -69.16 64.73 62.28
N ASP A 281 -67.98 65.35 62.28
CA ASP A 281 -67.56 66.32 63.30
C ASP A 281 -68.38 67.62 63.18
N GLU A 282 -68.61 68.11 61.95
CA GLU A 282 -69.51 69.25 61.68
C GLU A 282 -70.95 68.94 62.08
N ASN A 283 -71.48 67.76 61.74
CA ASN A 283 -72.81 67.35 62.21
C ASN A 283 -72.88 67.28 63.75
N ARG A 284 -71.81 66.86 64.41
CA ARG A 284 -71.75 66.83 65.87
C ARG A 284 -71.76 68.25 66.44
N SER A 285 -70.93 69.14 65.91
CA SER A 285 -70.90 70.56 66.30
C SER A 285 -72.26 71.22 66.08
N LEU A 286 -72.89 71.03 64.92
CA LEU A 286 -74.22 71.59 64.63
C LEU A 286 -75.30 71.04 65.57
N LYS A 287 -75.21 69.77 65.98
CA LYS A 287 -76.11 69.21 66.99
C LYS A 287 -75.86 69.83 68.37
N GLU A 288 -74.59 69.98 68.76
CA GLU A 288 -74.22 70.65 70.02
C GLU A 288 -74.68 72.12 70.02
N ASP A 289 -74.50 72.85 68.93
CA ASP A 289 -74.98 74.23 68.76
C ASP A 289 -76.51 74.30 68.81
N LEU A 290 -77.22 73.35 68.18
CA LEU A 290 -78.68 73.24 68.25
C LEU A 290 -79.14 72.99 69.69
N ASP A 291 -78.51 72.04 70.39
CA ASP A 291 -78.80 71.73 71.79
C ASP A 291 -78.48 72.91 72.71
N GLN A 292 -77.41 73.67 72.41
CA GLN A 292 -77.05 74.89 73.12
C GLN A 292 -78.07 76.00 72.88
N VAL A 293 -78.52 76.21 71.65
CA VAL A 293 -79.61 77.15 71.32
C VAL A 293 -80.88 76.74 72.06
N LEU A 294 -81.27 75.47 72.02
CA LEU A 294 -82.42 74.94 72.77
C LEU A 294 -82.29 75.14 74.29
N SER A 295 -81.07 75.04 74.84
CA SER A 295 -80.79 75.25 76.26
C SER A 295 -80.65 76.72 76.68
N SER A 296 -80.26 77.61 75.75
CA SER A 296 -80.07 79.05 75.98
C SER A 296 -81.26 79.90 75.55
N TYR A 297 -82.26 79.30 74.90
CA TYR A 297 -83.62 79.82 74.96
C TYR A 297 -84.09 79.80 76.42
N PRO A 298 -84.43 80.94 77.04
CA PRO A 298 -85.28 80.89 78.22
C PRO A 298 -86.55 80.16 77.79
N THR A 299 -87.08 79.30 78.66
CA THR A 299 -88.43 78.73 78.54
C THR A 299 -89.41 79.91 78.51
N SER A 300 -89.55 80.50 77.32
CA SER A 300 -90.46 81.58 77.00
C SER A 300 -91.83 80.92 76.87
N ASN A 301 -92.39 80.67 78.05
CA ASN A 301 -93.74 80.20 78.31
C ASN A 301 -94.76 81.12 77.65
N LYS A 302 -95.07 80.86 76.38
CA LYS A 302 -96.28 81.34 75.69
C LYS A 302 -96.97 80.25 74.86
N THR A 303 -96.75 78.99 75.16
CA THR A 303 -97.77 77.97 74.94
C THR A 303 -98.67 77.98 76.16
N LYS A 304 -99.72 78.81 76.10
CA LYS A 304 -100.89 78.66 76.97
C LYS A 304 -101.30 77.19 76.91
N ASN A 305 -101.37 76.54 78.07
CA ASN A 305 -101.70 75.14 78.23
C ASN A 305 -103.18 74.93 77.82
N TYR A 306 -103.43 74.87 76.51
CA TYR A 306 -104.75 74.63 75.92
C TYR A 306 -105.13 73.15 75.96
N ASP A 307 -104.16 72.26 76.16
CA ASP A 307 -104.35 70.80 76.22
C ASP A 307 -105.05 70.33 77.50
N GLU A 308 -105.11 71.17 78.53
CA GLU A 308 -105.72 70.83 79.83
C GLU A 308 -107.19 71.29 79.96
N TRP A 309 -107.72 71.96 78.92
CA TRP A 309 -109.10 72.42 78.94
C TRP A 309 -110.03 71.31 78.44
N SER A 310 -110.85 70.76 79.33
CA SER A 310 -111.87 69.81 78.93
C SER A 310 -112.79 70.42 77.85
N LYS A 311 -113.21 69.60 76.87
CA LYS A 311 -114.08 70.03 75.75
C LYS A 311 -115.28 70.86 76.22
N GLN A 312 -115.88 70.50 77.36
CA GLN A 312 -116.99 71.25 77.97
C GLN A 312 -116.59 72.67 78.43
N ARG A 313 -115.37 72.84 78.95
CA ARG A 313 -114.86 74.14 79.42
C ARG A 313 -114.57 75.08 78.24
N LEU A 314 -114.02 74.54 77.14
CA LEU A 314 -113.82 75.27 75.89
C LEU A 314 -115.17 75.74 75.30
N VAL A 315 -116.15 74.84 75.19
CA VAL A 315 -117.48 75.17 74.67
C VAL A 315 -118.17 76.24 75.53
N ARG A 316 -118.11 76.15 76.87
CA ARG A 316 -118.73 77.14 77.75
C ARG A 316 -118.09 78.52 77.58
N ARG A 317 -116.76 78.58 77.41
CA ARG A 317 -116.06 79.85 77.20
C ARG A 317 -116.36 80.47 75.83
N ILE A 318 -116.52 79.65 74.80
CA ILE A 318 -116.96 80.12 73.47
C ILE A 318 -118.37 80.70 73.57
N SER A 319 -119.32 80.00 74.19
CA SER A 319 -120.69 80.53 74.37
C SER A 319 -120.78 81.76 75.28
N GLU A 320 -119.91 81.92 76.28
CA GLU A 320 -119.81 83.16 77.06
C GLU A 320 -119.30 84.34 76.24
N LEU A 321 -118.30 84.10 75.38
CA LEU A 321 -117.75 85.14 74.50
C LEU A 321 -118.75 85.54 73.40
N GLU A 322 -119.54 84.60 72.89
CA GLU A 322 -120.64 84.87 71.94
C GLU A 322 -121.76 85.70 72.58
N LYS A 323 -122.06 85.51 73.88
CA LYS A 323 -123.07 86.30 74.64
C LYS A 323 -122.63 87.68 75.12
N VAL A 324 -121.34 88.00 75.04
CA VAL A 324 -120.82 89.35 75.36
C VAL A 324 -120.69 90.18 74.07
N SER A 325 -120.94 89.56 72.92
CA SER A 325 -120.82 90.19 71.60
C SER A 325 -122.16 90.56 70.95
N ASP A 326 -123.31 90.25 71.59
CA ASP A 326 -124.70 90.64 71.26
C ASP A 326 -125.59 90.49 72.53
#